data_AF-A0A844ZDL4-F1
#
_entry.id   AF-A0A844ZDL4-F1
#
_cell.length_a   1.000
_cell.length_b   1.000
_cell.length_c   1.000
_cell.angle_alpha   90.00
_cell.angle_beta   90.00
_cell.angle_gamma   90.00
#
_symmetry.space_group_name_H-M   'P 1'
#
loop_
_entity.id
_entity.type
_entity.pdbx_description
1 polymer ?
#
loop_
_entity_poly.entity_id
_entity_poly.type
_entity_poly.pdbx_seq_one_letter_code
_entity_poly.pdbx_strand_id
1 'polypeptide(L)'
;MSGLPPPAPIPEIEAPITSERFDEIRETTLPVVMRRLVADWPAVHATQQGDEAICDYLTQRAVNRPVNAIAAPPNARGRFFYHEDLRSLNFVNGSGHLRAFLADLLKAKVVDAPPAMAVQSEELSHVAPQFLTENALEILPAVMPRIWIGNRISVAPHYDAKENVACCVAGRRRFTLFPPNRTADLYPGPFELTPAGTPISLVDLAAPDLDRFPRFAEAWQDAQQATL
;
A
#
# COMPACT_ATOMS: atom_id res chain seq x y z
N MET A 1 20.89 6.33 -0.14
CA MET A 1 20.67 5.50 1.07
C MET A 1 20.84 6.41 2.25
N SER A 2 19.92 6.36 3.20
CA SER A 2 19.70 7.33 4.27
C SER A 2 20.82 7.50 5.30
N GLY A 3 21.93 6.77 5.18
CA GLY A 3 22.98 6.69 6.22
C GLY A 3 22.52 6.00 7.52
N LEU A 4 21.21 5.84 7.72
CA LEU A 4 20.59 5.15 8.84
C LEU A 4 20.70 3.62 8.67
N PRO A 5 20.88 2.86 9.76
CA PRO A 5 20.94 1.39 9.72
C PRO A 5 19.61 0.79 9.22
N PRO A 6 19.58 -0.44 8.71
CA PRO A 6 18.31 -1.07 8.35
C PRO A 6 17.40 -1.21 9.60
N PRO A 7 16.07 -0.97 9.48
CA PRO A 7 15.12 -1.20 10.56
C PRO A 7 15.08 -2.67 11.00
N ALA A 8 14.57 -2.92 12.21
CA ALA A 8 14.33 -4.29 12.66
C ALA A 8 13.32 -5.00 11.75
N PRO A 9 13.43 -6.32 11.52
CA PRO A 9 12.42 -7.05 10.77
C PRO A 9 11.10 -7.10 11.55
N ILE A 10 9.96 -7.01 10.86
CA ILE A 10 8.66 -7.34 11.45
C ILE A 10 8.62 -8.85 11.74
N PRO A 11 8.17 -9.31 12.93
CA PRO A 11 8.03 -10.72 13.22
C PRO A 11 7.16 -11.45 12.21
N GLU A 12 7.55 -12.67 11.85
CA GLU A 12 6.83 -13.49 10.87
C GLU A 12 6.25 -14.74 11.54
N ILE A 13 5.05 -15.12 11.10
CA ILE A 13 4.39 -16.37 11.47
C ILE A 13 3.88 -17.06 10.20
N GLU A 14 3.78 -18.39 10.25
CA GLU A 14 3.35 -19.21 9.13
C GLU A 14 1.86 -19.55 9.23
N ALA A 15 1.17 -19.56 8.09
CA ALA A 15 -0.17 -20.10 7.95
C ALA A 15 -0.20 -21.64 8.14
N PRO A 16 -1.35 -22.23 8.54
CA PRO A 16 -2.67 -21.60 8.74
C PRO A 16 -2.77 -20.79 10.03
N ILE A 17 -3.60 -19.75 10.02
CA ILE A 17 -3.93 -18.92 11.20
C ILE A 17 -5.41 -19.17 11.52
N THR A 18 -5.68 -19.69 12.72
CA THR A 18 -7.08 -19.85 13.21
C THR A 18 -7.62 -18.51 13.72
N SER A 19 -8.93 -18.42 13.89
CA SER A 19 -9.56 -17.22 14.47
C SER A 19 -9.03 -16.91 15.88
N GLU A 20 -8.83 -17.93 16.72
CA GLU A 20 -8.30 -17.76 18.08
C GLU A 20 -6.88 -17.22 18.04
N ARG A 21 -6.02 -17.79 17.18
CA ARG A 21 -4.65 -17.30 17.01
C ARG A 21 -4.62 -15.89 16.44
N PHE A 22 -5.56 -15.54 15.57
CA PHE A 22 -5.70 -14.20 15.02
C PHE A 22 -6.10 -13.19 16.11
N ASP A 23 -7.01 -13.55 17.02
CA ASP A 23 -7.37 -12.69 18.15
C ASP A 23 -6.19 -12.48 19.11
N GLU A 24 -5.42 -13.52 19.43
CA GLU A 24 -4.18 -13.39 20.22
C GLU A 24 -3.19 -12.40 19.59
N ILE A 25 -3.03 -12.45 18.25
CA ILE A 25 -2.17 -11.51 17.52
C ILE A 25 -2.69 -10.08 17.67
N ARG A 26 -3.99 -9.86 17.52
CA ARG A 26 -4.61 -8.54 17.63
C ARG A 26 -4.43 -7.93 19.01
N GLU A 27 -4.55 -8.74 20.07
CA GLU A 27 -4.33 -8.31 21.45
C GLU A 27 -2.90 -7.79 21.71
N THR A 28 -1.90 -8.25 20.95
CA THR A 28 -0.52 -7.74 21.10
C THR A 28 -0.37 -6.29 20.67
N THR A 29 -1.23 -5.79 19.77
CA THR A 29 -1.11 -4.48 19.11
C THR A 29 0.20 -4.25 18.34
N LEU A 30 0.96 -5.33 18.07
CA LEU A 30 2.22 -5.29 17.34
C LEU A 30 2.03 -5.75 15.89
N PRO A 31 2.84 -5.23 14.95
CA PRO A 31 2.80 -5.70 13.58
C PRO A 31 3.32 -7.13 13.45
N VAL A 32 2.71 -7.91 12.56
CA VAL A 32 3.16 -9.26 12.21
C VAL A 32 2.98 -9.51 10.72
N VAL A 33 3.88 -10.30 10.13
CA VAL A 33 3.72 -10.85 8.78
C VAL A 33 3.17 -12.26 8.88
N MET A 34 2.01 -12.51 8.28
CA MET A 34 1.40 -13.84 8.17
C MET A 34 1.77 -14.47 6.82
N ARG A 35 2.88 -15.20 6.77
CA ARG A 35 3.38 -15.83 5.53
C ARG A 35 2.41 -16.88 5.03
N ARG A 36 2.22 -16.91 3.71
CA ARG A 36 1.36 -17.84 2.96
C ARG A 36 -0.13 -17.83 3.33
N LEU A 37 -0.60 -16.87 4.11
CA LEU A 37 -2.01 -16.77 4.54
C LEU A 37 -3.00 -16.77 3.36
N VAL A 38 -2.61 -16.19 2.23
CA VAL A 38 -3.43 -16.08 1.02
C VAL A 38 -2.84 -16.84 -0.17
N ALA A 39 -1.91 -17.77 0.08
CA ALA A 39 -1.14 -18.43 -0.99
C ALA A 39 -2.00 -19.23 -1.98
N ASP A 40 -3.13 -19.76 -1.51
CA ASP A 40 -4.04 -20.60 -2.30
C ASP A 40 -5.14 -19.79 -3.01
N TRP A 41 -5.09 -18.45 -2.92
CA TRP A 41 -6.04 -17.59 -3.63
C TRP A 41 -5.86 -17.74 -5.16
N PRO A 42 -6.96 -17.91 -5.94
CA PRO A 42 -6.90 -17.92 -7.39
C PRO A 42 -6.19 -16.70 -7.99
N ALA A 43 -6.31 -15.53 -7.37
CA ALA A 43 -5.58 -14.32 -7.79
C ALA A 43 -4.05 -14.44 -7.59
N VAL A 44 -3.58 -15.13 -6.54
CA VAL A 44 -2.15 -15.40 -6.32
C VAL A 44 -1.64 -16.40 -7.37
N HIS A 45 -2.42 -17.44 -7.68
CA HIS A 45 -2.10 -18.36 -8.77
C HIS A 45 -2.09 -17.70 -10.15
N ALA A 46 -2.96 -16.74 -10.41
CA ALA A 46 -2.93 -15.93 -11.63
C ALA A 46 -1.64 -15.09 -11.72
N THR A 47 -1.22 -14.50 -10.59
CA THR A 47 0.02 -13.72 -10.51
C THR A 47 1.25 -14.56 -10.84
N GLN A 48 1.29 -15.83 -10.40
CA GLN A 48 2.39 -16.76 -10.71
C GLN A 48 2.55 -17.02 -12.23
N GLN A 49 1.52 -16.74 -13.02
CA GLN A 49 1.53 -16.89 -14.48
C GLN A 49 1.97 -15.59 -15.20
N GLY A 50 2.15 -14.48 -14.49
CA GLY A 50 2.64 -13.21 -15.02
C GLY A 50 1.68 -12.04 -14.83
N ASP A 51 2.17 -10.83 -15.13
CA ASP A 51 1.43 -9.58 -14.93
C ASP A 51 0.18 -9.50 -15.82
N GLU A 52 0.28 -10.01 -17.04
CA GLU A 52 -0.83 -10.12 -17.99
C GLU A 52 -1.94 -11.02 -17.43
N ALA A 53 -1.58 -12.16 -16.83
CA ALA A 53 -2.54 -13.12 -16.30
C ALA A 53 -3.34 -12.57 -15.10
N ILE A 54 -2.70 -11.85 -14.17
CA ILE A 54 -3.42 -11.19 -13.08
C ILE A 54 -4.26 -10.00 -13.58
N CYS A 55 -3.79 -9.25 -14.58
CA CYS A 55 -4.57 -8.20 -15.21
C CYS A 55 -5.83 -8.75 -15.90
N ASP A 56 -5.71 -9.87 -16.60
CA ASP A 56 -6.85 -10.57 -17.22
C ASP A 56 -7.79 -11.14 -16.16
N TYR A 57 -7.25 -11.77 -15.11
CA TYR A 57 -8.02 -12.29 -13.98
C TYR A 57 -8.90 -11.19 -13.35
N LEU A 58 -8.33 -10.03 -13.05
CA LEU A 58 -9.06 -8.88 -12.50
C LEU A 58 -10.05 -8.31 -13.52
N THR A 59 -9.66 -8.17 -14.78
CA THR A 59 -10.52 -7.63 -15.85
C THR A 59 -11.78 -8.47 -16.05
N GLN A 60 -11.68 -9.80 -15.99
CA GLN A 60 -12.82 -10.70 -16.15
C GLN A 60 -13.82 -10.61 -14.98
N ARG A 61 -13.37 -10.18 -13.80
CA ARG A 61 -14.18 -10.03 -12.58
C ARG A 61 -14.65 -8.59 -12.35
N ALA A 62 -14.07 -7.65 -13.08
CA ALA A 62 -14.36 -6.24 -12.95
C ALA A 62 -15.78 -5.94 -13.45
N VAL A 63 -16.56 -5.22 -12.67
CA VAL A 63 -17.82 -4.67 -13.16
C VAL A 63 -17.56 -3.48 -14.07
N ASN A 64 -18.51 -3.20 -14.97
CA ASN A 64 -18.44 -2.03 -15.83
C ASN A 64 -18.83 -0.75 -15.08
N ARG A 65 -17.96 -0.30 -14.19
CA ARG A 65 -18.07 0.99 -13.49
C ARG A 65 -16.76 1.77 -13.52
N PRO A 66 -16.81 3.11 -13.39
CA PRO A 66 -15.60 3.90 -13.18
C PRO A 66 -14.95 3.60 -11.81
N VAL A 67 -13.61 3.58 -11.80
CA VAL A 67 -12.77 3.60 -10.60
C VAL A 67 -12.05 4.93 -10.51
N ASN A 68 -11.74 5.37 -9.30
CA ASN A 68 -10.90 6.53 -9.08
C ASN A 68 -9.43 6.13 -9.08
N ALA A 69 -8.62 6.90 -9.80
CA ALA A 69 -7.18 6.72 -9.88
C ALA A 69 -6.47 8.04 -9.65
N ILE A 70 -5.21 7.95 -9.23
CA ILE A 70 -4.28 9.07 -9.18
C ILE A 70 -3.09 8.80 -10.07
N ALA A 71 -2.51 9.88 -10.59
CA ALA A 71 -1.28 9.82 -11.36
C ALA A 71 -0.33 10.97 -11.02
N ALA A 72 0.97 10.68 -10.99
CA ALA A 72 2.02 11.67 -10.83
C ALA A 72 3.04 11.57 -11.98
N PRO A 73 3.62 12.71 -12.40
CA PRO A 73 4.61 12.73 -13.47
C PRO A 73 5.87 11.92 -13.12
N PRO A 74 6.65 11.48 -14.12
CA PRO A 74 7.86 10.67 -13.89
C PRO A 74 8.89 11.30 -12.94
N ASN A 75 9.01 12.64 -12.93
CA ASN A 75 9.91 13.36 -12.02
C ASN A 75 9.49 13.26 -10.54
N ALA A 76 8.25 12.88 -10.23
CA ALA A 76 7.82 12.54 -8.88
C ALA A 76 8.42 11.20 -8.39
N ARG A 77 9.04 10.41 -9.29
CA ARG A 77 9.74 9.15 -8.98
C ARG A 77 8.89 8.17 -8.18
N GLY A 78 7.60 8.07 -8.51
CA GLY A 78 6.66 7.18 -7.82
C GLY A 78 6.10 7.73 -6.51
N ARG A 79 6.50 8.91 -6.04
CA ARG A 79 6.08 9.45 -4.73
C ARG A 79 4.85 10.34 -4.86
N PHE A 80 3.72 9.90 -4.32
CA PHE A 80 2.53 10.74 -4.16
C PHE A 80 2.69 11.62 -2.91
N PHE A 81 2.83 12.92 -3.12
CA PHE A 81 3.29 13.85 -2.09
C PHE A 81 2.82 15.29 -2.36
N TYR A 82 3.31 16.23 -1.57
CA TYR A 82 3.16 17.66 -1.79
C TYR A 82 4.18 18.19 -2.81
N HIS A 83 3.87 19.34 -3.41
CA HIS A 83 4.90 20.25 -3.91
C HIS A 83 5.67 20.90 -2.74
N GLU A 84 6.81 21.53 -3.03
CA GLU A 84 7.74 22.05 -2.02
C GLU A 84 7.11 23.03 -1.01
N ASP A 85 6.13 23.81 -1.47
CA ASP A 85 5.43 24.82 -0.65
C ASP A 85 4.36 24.23 0.28
N LEU A 86 4.07 22.93 0.19
CA LEU A 86 3.02 22.22 0.92
C LEU A 86 1.60 22.73 0.67
N ARG A 87 1.39 23.53 -0.39
CA ARG A 87 0.08 24.13 -0.73
C ARG A 87 -0.68 23.36 -1.80
N SER A 88 0.00 22.43 -2.47
CA SER A 88 -0.58 21.60 -3.52
C SER A 88 0.01 20.21 -3.53
N LEU A 89 -0.71 19.27 -4.13
CA LEU A 89 -0.29 17.87 -4.28
C LEU A 89 0.40 17.70 -5.64
N ASN A 90 1.41 16.83 -5.70
CA ASN A 90 2.20 16.57 -6.90
C ASN A 90 1.54 15.55 -7.87
N PHE A 91 0.27 15.25 -7.65
CA PHE A 91 -0.49 14.26 -8.40
C PHE A 91 -1.88 14.78 -8.72
N VAL A 92 -2.47 14.20 -9.76
CA VAL A 92 -3.82 14.52 -10.22
C VAL A 92 -4.75 13.33 -9.97
N ASN A 93 -6.03 13.62 -9.78
CA ASN A 93 -7.09 12.63 -9.72
C ASN A 93 -7.68 12.43 -11.12
N GLY A 94 -8.07 11.20 -11.43
CA GLY A 94 -8.79 10.82 -12.63
C GLY A 94 -9.81 9.73 -12.33
N SER A 95 -10.75 9.54 -13.25
CA SER A 95 -11.72 8.45 -13.20
C SER A 95 -11.75 7.75 -14.55
N GLY A 96 -11.91 6.43 -14.53
CA GLY A 96 -11.93 5.62 -15.74
C GLY A 96 -12.25 4.16 -15.46
N HIS A 97 -12.23 3.31 -16.47
CA HIS A 97 -12.53 1.88 -16.29
C HIS A 97 -11.32 1.11 -15.79
N LEU A 98 -11.53 0.16 -14.86
CA LEU A 98 -10.46 -0.68 -14.31
C LEU A 98 -9.68 -1.41 -15.41
N ARG A 99 -10.36 -1.94 -16.43
CA ARG A 99 -9.71 -2.58 -17.59
C ARG A 99 -8.70 -1.66 -18.30
N ALA A 100 -9.06 -0.39 -18.51
CA ALA A 100 -8.17 0.57 -19.15
C ALA A 100 -6.96 0.88 -18.26
N PHE A 101 -7.19 1.07 -16.97
CA PHE A 101 -6.12 1.29 -15.99
C PHE A 101 -5.12 0.11 -15.94
N LEU A 102 -5.62 -1.13 -15.94
CA LEU A 102 -4.77 -2.34 -15.99
C LEU A 102 -3.96 -2.41 -17.29
N ALA A 103 -4.58 -2.11 -18.44
CA ALA A 103 -3.86 -2.05 -19.71
C ALA A 103 -2.77 -0.97 -19.72
N ASP A 104 -3.02 0.17 -19.09
CA ASP A 104 -2.03 1.25 -18.96
C ASP A 104 -0.87 0.86 -18.03
N LEU A 105 -1.13 0.09 -16.96
CA LEU A 105 -0.07 -0.49 -16.12
C LEU A 105 0.85 -1.42 -16.92
N LEU A 106 0.28 -2.28 -17.78
CA LEU A 106 1.07 -3.18 -18.64
C LEU A 106 1.93 -2.38 -19.64
N LYS A 107 1.40 -1.31 -20.23
CA LYS A 107 2.19 -0.40 -21.08
C LYS A 107 3.31 0.29 -20.30
N ALA A 108 3.02 0.74 -19.08
CA ALA A 108 3.97 1.44 -18.23
C ALA A 108 5.16 0.56 -17.81
N LYS A 109 4.99 -0.77 -17.77
CA LYS A 109 6.02 -1.75 -17.40
C LYS A 109 7.29 -1.67 -18.24
N VAL A 110 7.18 -1.30 -19.53
CA VAL A 110 8.30 -1.25 -20.48
C VAL A 110 8.85 0.17 -20.71
N VAL A 111 8.35 1.15 -19.97
CA VAL A 111 8.83 2.54 -20.02
C VAL A 111 9.92 2.71 -18.96
N ASP A 112 11.05 3.35 -19.30
CA ASP A 112 12.19 3.54 -18.39
C ASP A 112 11.83 4.40 -17.15
N ALA A 113 11.01 5.43 -17.35
CA ALA A 113 10.46 6.29 -16.30
C ALA A 113 8.95 6.49 -16.49
N PRO A 114 8.12 5.50 -16.13
CA PRO A 114 6.68 5.61 -16.28
C PRO A 114 6.12 6.64 -15.27
N PRO A 115 4.95 7.24 -15.57
CA PRO A 115 4.20 7.97 -14.55
C PRO A 115 3.86 7.03 -13.38
N ALA A 116 3.77 7.59 -12.18
CA ALA A 116 3.23 6.87 -11.03
C ALA A 116 1.72 6.74 -11.23
N MET A 117 1.14 5.57 -11.01
CA MET A 117 -0.30 5.34 -11.19
C MET A 117 -0.84 4.47 -10.07
N ALA A 118 -1.99 4.85 -9.50
CA ALA A 118 -2.65 4.06 -8.46
C ALA A 118 -4.18 4.22 -8.47
N VAL A 119 -4.89 3.11 -8.47
CA VAL A 119 -6.25 3.01 -7.92
C VAL A 119 -6.13 2.78 -6.42
N GLN A 120 -6.80 3.60 -5.62
CA GLN A 120 -6.64 3.61 -4.17
C GLN A 120 -7.96 3.35 -3.47
N SER A 121 -7.95 2.37 -2.55
CA SER A 121 -9.01 2.19 -1.55
C SER A 121 -10.42 1.99 -2.14
N GLU A 122 -10.50 1.40 -3.33
CA GLU A 122 -11.77 1.01 -3.94
C GLU A 122 -12.39 -0.13 -3.15
N GLU A 123 -13.69 -0.05 -2.86
CA GLU A 123 -14.39 -1.14 -2.18
C GLU A 123 -14.58 -2.31 -3.15
N LEU A 124 -14.09 -3.49 -2.77
CA LEU A 124 -13.96 -4.61 -3.69
C LEU A 124 -15.32 -5.14 -4.16
N SER A 125 -16.35 -5.07 -3.31
CA SER A 125 -17.77 -5.37 -3.64
C SER A 125 -18.26 -4.58 -4.85
N HIS A 126 -17.81 -3.33 -4.98
CA HIS A 126 -18.29 -2.44 -6.01
C HIS A 126 -17.46 -2.56 -7.29
N VAL A 127 -16.20 -2.97 -7.24
CA VAL A 127 -15.33 -3.03 -8.44
C VAL A 127 -15.17 -4.43 -9.00
N ALA A 128 -15.14 -5.47 -8.16
CA ALA A 128 -14.95 -6.85 -8.56
C ALA A 128 -15.61 -7.82 -7.55
N PRO A 129 -16.95 -7.88 -7.44
CA PRO A 129 -17.65 -8.67 -6.43
C PRO A 129 -17.33 -10.18 -6.51
N GLN A 130 -17.08 -10.71 -7.71
CA GLN A 130 -16.67 -12.11 -7.86
C GLN A 130 -15.27 -12.39 -7.26
N PHE A 131 -14.40 -11.38 -7.17
CA PHE A 131 -13.11 -11.52 -6.48
C PHE A 131 -13.32 -11.86 -5.00
N LEU A 132 -14.31 -11.24 -4.34
CA LEU A 132 -14.61 -11.46 -2.91
C LEU A 132 -14.91 -12.92 -2.62
N THR A 133 -15.67 -13.57 -3.50
CA THR A 133 -16.10 -14.96 -3.30
C THR A 133 -14.97 -15.95 -3.57
N GLU A 134 -14.07 -15.63 -4.51
CA GLU A 134 -12.97 -16.52 -4.90
C GLU A 134 -11.72 -16.38 -4.02
N ASN A 135 -11.52 -15.21 -3.40
CA ASN A 135 -10.32 -14.86 -2.64
C ASN A 135 -10.72 -14.35 -1.24
N ALA A 136 -11.52 -15.14 -0.54
CA ALA A 136 -11.99 -14.79 0.80
C ALA A 136 -10.86 -14.91 1.82
N LEU A 137 -10.81 -13.95 2.75
CA LEU A 137 -9.94 -14.02 3.93
C LEU A 137 -10.76 -14.59 5.09
N GLU A 138 -10.65 -15.90 5.34
CA GLU A 138 -11.52 -16.63 6.25
C GLU A 138 -11.46 -16.16 7.72
N ILE A 139 -10.31 -15.62 8.15
CA ILE A 139 -10.13 -15.04 9.50
C ILE A 139 -10.89 -13.72 9.69
N LEU A 140 -11.41 -13.11 8.62
CA LEU A 140 -12.13 -11.83 8.63
C LEU A 140 -13.38 -11.85 7.73
N PRO A 141 -14.33 -12.77 7.93
CA PRO A 141 -15.43 -13.01 6.98
C PRO A 141 -16.46 -11.86 6.94
N ALA A 142 -16.51 -11.02 7.99
CA ALA A 142 -17.45 -9.90 8.10
C ALA A 142 -16.86 -8.55 7.67
N VAL A 143 -15.56 -8.50 7.32
CA VAL A 143 -14.89 -7.24 6.96
C VAL A 143 -14.94 -7.06 5.45
N MET A 144 -15.51 -5.94 4.99
CA MET A 144 -15.52 -5.59 3.58
C MET A 144 -14.12 -5.12 3.14
N PRO A 145 -13.42 -5.86 2.26
CA PRO A 145 -12.08 -5.50 1.85
C PRO A 145 -12.10 -4.38 0.81
N ARG A 146 -10.96 -3.68 0.74
CA ARG A 146 -10.67 -2.66 -0.27
C ARG A 146 -9.48 -3.11 -1.10
N ILE A 147 -9.35 -2.57 -2.31
CA ILE A 147 -8.28 -2.91 -3.24
C ILE A 147 -7.43 -1.70 -3.60
N TRP A 148 -6.14 -1.94 -3.73
CA TRP A 148 -5.13 -0.99 -4.19
C TRP A 148 -4.38 -1.63 -5.35
N ILE A 149 -4.30 -0.92 -6.47
CA ILE A 149 -3.67 -1.41 -7.69
C ILE A 149 -2.82 -0.27 -8.24
N GLY A 150 -1.56 -0.55 -8.59
CA GLY A 150 -0.67 0.47 -9.12
C GLY A 150 0.64 -0.12 -9.60
N ASN A 151 1.55 0.75 -10.04
CA ASN A 151 2.91 0.37 -10.41
C ASN A 151 3.91 0.67 -9.28
N ARG A 152 5.19 0.82 -9.60
CA ARG A 152 6.25 1.12 -8.64
C ARG A 152 6.09 2.53 -8.06
N ILE A 153 5.38 2.61 -6.94
CA ILE A 153 5.09 3.83 -6.19
C ILE A 153 5.64 3.76 -4.76
N SER A 154 5.72 4.91 -4.11
CA SER A 154 6.02 5.05 -2.69
C SER A 154 4.98 5.95 -2.04
N VAL A 155 4.42 5.48 -0.92
CA VAL A 155 3.49 6.24 -0.09
C VAL A 155 4.21 6.63 1.19
N ALA A 156 4.10 7.90 1.59
CA ALA A 156 4.70 8.39 2.81
C ALA A 156 4.03 7.76 4.06
N PRO A 157 4.77 7.60 5.18
CA PRO A 157 4.19 7.14 6.43
C PRO A 157 2.94 7.94 6.80
N HIS A 158 1.91 7.22 7.20
CA HIS A 158 0.65 7.75 7.71
C HIS A 158 0.04 6.70 8.63
N TYR A 159 -1.13 7.01 9.18
CA TYR A 159 -1.90 6.08 9.99
C TYR A 159 -3.34 6.02 9.49
N ASP A 160 -4.02 4.94 9.85
CA ASP A 160 -5.44 4.74 9.65
C ASP A 160 -6.13 4.65 11.02
N ALA A 161 -7.43 4.97 11.06
CA ALA A 161 -8.22 4.87 12.29
C ALA A 161 -8.66 3.43 12.63
N LYS A 162 -8.41 2.47 11.73
CA LYS A 162 -8.83 1.07 11.87
C LYS A 162 -7.63 0.14 11.81
N GLU A 163 -7.72 -0.99 12.50
CA GLU A 163 -6.82 -2.14 12.29
C GLU A 163 -6.89 -2.60 10.83
N ASN A 164 -5.79 -3.11 10.29
CA ASN A 164 -5.71 -3.49 8.89
C ASN A 164 -4.95 -4.81 8.71
N VAL A 165 -5.44 -5.65 7.79
CA VAL A 165 -4.71 -6.81 7.25
C VAL A 165 -4.48 -6.54 5.77
N ALA A 166 -3.22 -6.33 5.39
CA ALA A 166 -2.84 -6.06 4.01
C ALA A 166 -2.34 -7.34 3.32
N CYS A 167 -3.05 -7.80 2.29
CA CYS A 167 -2.65 -8.93 1.47
C CYS A 167 -1.89 -8.44 0.22
N CYS A 168 -0.59 -8.75 0.12
CA CYS A 168 0.17 -8.50 -1.10
C CYS A 168 -0.06 -9.65 -2.08
N VAL A 169 -1.06 -9.50 -2.95
CA VAL A 169 -1.48 -10.55 -3.91
C VAL A 169 -0.56 -10.62 -5.13
N ALA A 170 -0.14 -9.46 -5.64
CA ALA A 170 0.69 -9.34 -6.83
C ALA A 170 1.79 -8.28 -6.65
N GLY A 171 2.95 -8.55 -7.23
CA GLY A 171 4.11 -7.69 -7.14
C GLY A 171 4.84 -7.80 -5.80
N ARG A 172 5.55 -6.73 -5.43
CA ARG A 172 6.35 -6.67 -4.20
C ARG A 172 6.07 -5.39 -3.44
N ARG A 173 5.78 -5.48 -2.14
CA ARG A 173 5.50 -4.31 -1.29
C ARG A 173 6.37 -4.32 -0.05
N ARG A 174 7.07 -3.21 0.18
CA ARG A 174 7.86 -2.99 1.40
C ARG A 174 7.10 -2.09 2.36
N PHE A 175 6.85 -2.58 3.56
CA PHE A 175 6.23 -1.83 4.64
C PHE A 175 7.31 -1.41 5.63
N THR A 176 7.30 -0.13 6.01
CA THR A 176 8.10 0.38 7.15
C THR A 176 7.11 0.98 8.13
N LEU A 177 7.02 0.39 9.32
CA LEU A 177 6.05 0.74 10.35
C LEU A 177 6.78 1.40 11.51
N PHE A 178 6.12 2.37 12.11
CA PHE A 178 6.60 3.13 13.24
C PHE A 178 5.57 3.00 14.36
N PRO A 179 5.98 2.83 15.63
CA PRO A 179 5.03 2.76 16.72
C PRO A 179 4.31 4.12 16.91
N PRO A 180 3.07 4.15 17.41
CA PRO A 180 2.28 5.38 17.51
C PRO A 180 2.92 6.50 18.35
N ASN A 181 3.76 6.16 19.32
CA ASN A 181 4.50 7.15 20.12
C ASN A 181 5.55 7.92 19.30
N ARG A 182 5.88 7.48 18.08
CA ARG A 182 6.80 8.18 17.15
C ARG A 182 6.11 9.10 16.15
N THR A 183 4.79 9.30 16.22
CA THR A 183 4.08 10.17 15.28
C THR A 183 4.65 11.58 15.21
N ALA A 184 5.05 12.18 16.33
CA ALA A 184 5.64 13.52 16.35
C ALA A 184 7.04 13.58 15.70
N ASP A 185 7.76 12.46 15.68
CA ASP A 185 9.11 12.32 15.12
C ASP A 185 9.09 12.04 13.61
N LEU A 186 7.88 11.77 13.06
CA LEU A 186 7.64 11.63 11.64
C LEU A 186 7.28 12.96 10.95
N TYR A 187 7.19 14.07 11.68
CA TYR A 187 6.90 15.40 11.13
C TYR A 187 5.68 15.38 10.19
N PRO A 188 4.46 15.17 10.73
CA PRO A 188 3.26 15.12 9.92
C PRO A 188 3.06 16.44 9.17
N GLY A 189 2.61 16.34 7.92
CA GLY A 189 2.25 17.47 7.07
C GLY A 189 0.98 18.19 7.53
N PRO A 190 0.50 19.16 6.72
CA PRO A 190 -0.71 19.94 7.02
C PRO A 190 -1.94 19.07 7.29
N PHE A 191 -2.79 19.50 8.23
CA PHE A 191 -4.04 18.82 8.55
C PHE A 191 -5.14 19.12 7.52
N GLU A 192 -5.09 20.29 6.90
CA GLU A 192 -6.11 20.82 6.00
C GLU A 192 -5.95 20.33 4.56
N LEU A 193 -4.72 19.95 4.18
CA LEU A 193 -4.41 19.39 2.86
C LEU A 193 -3.75 18.03 3.06
N THR A 194 -4.53 16.97 2.91
CA THR A 194 -4.06 15.58 3.07
C THR A 194 -4.20 14.81 1.75
N PRO A 195 -3.19 14.02 1.33
CA PRO A 195 -3.28 13.24 0.09
C PRO A 195 -4.41 12.21 0.06
N ALA A 196 -4.72 11.60 1.22
CA ALA A 196 -5.67 10.49 1.33
C ALA A 196 -6.51 10.55 2.62
N GLY A 197 -6.74 11.74 3.18
CA GLY A 197 -7.59 11.94 4.36
C GLY A 197 -6.87 11.91 5.71
N THR A 198 -5.57 11.61 5.74
CA THR A 198 -4.73 11.72 6.95
C THR A 198 -3.42 12.45 6.65
N PRO A 199 -2.86 13.19 7.63
CA PRO A 199 -1.55 13.79 7.49
C PRO A 199 -0.50 12.72 7.21
N ILE A 200 0.36 12.98 6.22
CA ILE A 200 1.47 12.11 5.88
C ILE A 200 2.78 12.69 6.43
N SER A 201 3.75 11.84 6.75
CA SER A 201 5.09 12.26 7.15
C SER A 201 5.74 13.10 6.05
N LEU A 202 6.35 14.22 6.45
CA LEU A 202 7.09 15.06 5.52
C LEU A 202 8.45 14.46 5.12
N VAL A 203 8.94 13.47 5.87
CA VAL A 203 10.26 12.87 5.68
C VAL A 203 10.24 11.92 4.46
N ASP A 204 11.25 12.04 3.59
CA ASP A 204 11.51 11.04 2.56
C ASP A 204 12.33 9.89 3.15
N LEU A 205 11.74 8.69 3.28
CA LEU A 205 12.42 7.53 3.83
C LEU A 205 13.65 7.09 3.00
N ALA A 206 13.68 7.38 1.69
CA ALA A 206 14.80 6.99 0.82
C ALA A 206 16.00 7.94 0.94
N ALA A 207 15.75 9.19 1.33
CA ALA A 207 16.73 10.25 1.48
C ALA A 207 16.28 11.25 2.58
N PRO A 208 16.28 10.85 3.86
CA PRO A 208 15.83 11.70 4.95
C PRO A 208 16.80 12.86 5.14
N ASP A 209 16.25 14.07 5.20
CA ASP A 209 16.95 15.29 5.57
C ASP A 209 16.96 15.40 7.09
N LEU A 210 18.03 14.89 7.72
CA LEU A 210 18.16 14.86 9.18
C LEU A 210 18.53 16.23 9.78
N ASP A 211 19.01 17.17 8.96
CA ASP A 211 19.22 18.55 9.41
C ASP A 211 17.87 19.24 9.60
N ARG A 212 16.93 18.99 8.67
CA ARG A 212 15.55 19.51 8.76
C ARG A 212 14.66 18.70 9.71
N PHE A 213 14.88 17.38 9.79
CA PHE A 213 14.04 16.43 10.54
C PHE A 213 14.85 15.59 11.54
N PRO A 214 15.55 16.22 12.51
CA PRO A 214 16.50 15.52 13.38
C PRO A 214 15.90 14.38 14.21
N ARG A 215 14.64 14.51 14.66
CA ARG A 215 13.97 13.47 15.45
C ARG A 215 13.62 12.22 14.65
N PHE A 216 13.66 12.30 13.32
CA PHE A 216 13.37 11.14 12.47
C PHE A 216 14.38 10.00 12.70
N ALA A 217 15.60 10.32 13.12
CA ALA A 217 16.58 9.29 13.48
C ALA A 217 16.09 8.42 14.65
N GLU A 218 15.38 8.99 15.62
CA GLU A 218 14.78 8.24 16.73
C GLU A 218 13.59 7.40 16.27
N ALA A 219 12.70 7.97 15.44
CA ALA A 219 11.61 7.21 14.83
C ALA A 219 12.14 6.00 14.06
N TRP A 220 13.23 6.18 13.33
CA TRP A 220 13.84 5.13 12.52
C TRP A 220 14.46 4.01 13.35
N GLN A 221 14.99 4.30 14.55
CA GLN A 221 15.49 3.27 15.47
C GLN A 221 14.40 2.31 15.94
N ASP A 222 13.18 2.82 16.13
CA ASP A 222 12.01 2.03 16.54
C ASP A 222 11.20 1.49 15.36
N ALA A 223 11.63 1.77 14.13
CA ALA A 223 10.95 1.30 12.94
C ALA A 223 11.12 -0.21 12.76
N GLN A 224 10.07 -0.83 12.22
CA GLN A 224 10.11 -2.22 11.76
C GLN A 224 9.82 -2.30 10.27
N GLN A 225 10.46 -3.24 9.56
CA GLN A 225 10.32 -3.37 8.11
C GLN A 225 10.10 -4.82 7.69
N ALA A 226 9.23 -5.01 6.68
CA ALA A 226 9.12 -6.27 5.96
C ALA A 226 8.89 -6.02 4.48
N THR A 227 9.27 -7.01 3.67
CA THR A 227 8.92 -7.07 2.25
C THR A 227 8.04 -8.29 2.01
N LEU A 228 6.87 -8.02 1.42
CA LEU A 228 5.91 -9.01 0.94
C LEU A 228 6.02 -9.14 -0.57
#